data_AF-A0A6N9V9D5-F1
#
_entry.id   AF-A0A6N9V9D5-F1
#
_cell.length_a   1.000
_cell.length_b   1.000
_cell.length_c   1.000
_cell.angle_alpha   90.00
_cell.angle_beta   90.00
_cell.angle_gamma   90.00
#
_symmetry.space_group_name_H-M   'P 1'
#
loop_
_entity.id
_entity.type
_entity.pdbx_description
1 polymer ?
#
loop_
_entity_poly.entity_id
_entity_poly.type
_entity_poly.pdbx_seq_one_letter_code
_entity_poly.pdbx_strand_id
1 'polypeptide(L)'
;PRSAWVRIGDGDLLRNLHHAFLPALTVALAELAMFTRVLRGDLIVTLREDYILAARAKGMNPLRILFTDALRPSSFSLVTLLGLSLGRLIGATVVVEYL
;
A
#
# COMPACT_ATOMS: atom_id res chain seq x y z
N PRO A 1 -34.46 -4.98 4.94
CA PRO A 1 -33.92 -5.07 3.56
C PRO A 1 -32.44 -5.49 3.60
N ARG A 2 -32.09 -6.57 2.88
CA ARG A 2 -30.83 -7.33 3.00
C ARG A 2 -29.58 -6.63 2.43
N SER A 3 -29.73 -5.41 1.92
CA SER A 3 -28.64 -4.52 1.52
C SER A 3 -28.78 -3.25 2.35
N ALA A 4 -27.93 -3.03 3.35
CA ALA A 4 -27.92 -1.81 4.18
C ALA A 4 -27.46 -0.55 3.41
N TRP A 5 -27.57 -0.58 2.07
CA TRP A 5 -27.17 0.46 1.14
C TRP A 5 -28.34 1.41 0.91
N VAL A 6 -28.14 2.68 1.26
CA VAL A 6 -29.07 3.78 0.99
C VAL A 6 -28.90 4.20 -0.48
N ARG A 7 -30.00 4.54 -1.17
CA ARG A 7 -29.95 5.00 -2.55
C ARG A 7 -29.16 6.31 -2.63
N ILE A 8 -28.26 6.41 -3.61
CA ILE A 8 -27.36 7.56 -3.80
C ILE A 8 -28.13 8.89 -3.96
N GLY A 9 -29.40 8.84 -4.40
CA GLY A 9 -30.28 10.01 -4.55
C GLY A 9 -30.86 10.58 -3.25
N ASP A 10 -30.79 9.87 -2.11
CA ASP A 10 -31.38 10.32 -0.84
C ASP A 10 -30.41 11.20 0.00
N GLY A 11 -29.20 11.49 -0.50
CA GLY A 11 -28.21 12.36 0.16
C GLY A 11 -27.39 11.70 1.29
N ASP A 12 -27.77 10.51 1.74
CA ASP A 12 -27.15 9.79 2.88
C ASP A 12 -25.92 8.93 2.50
N LEU A 13 -24.99 9.50 1.74
CA LEU A 13 -23.74 8.85 1.32
C LEU A 13 -22.83 8.44 2.50
N LEU A 14 -22.89 9.20 3.60
CA LEU A 14 -22.06 8.97 4.78
C LEU A 14 -22.36 7.63 5.47
N ARG A 15 -23.64 7.21 5.45
CA ARG A 15 -24.08 5.95 6.05
C ARG A 15 -23.59 4.74 5.25
N ASN A 16 -23.53 4.88 3.92
CA ASN A 16 -22.97 3.87 3.02
C ASN A 16 -21.46 3.70 3.24
N LEU A 17 -20.73 4.82 3.36
CA LEU A 17 -19.28 4.78 3.67
C LEU A 17 -19.01 4.08 5.00
N HIS A 18 -19.80 4.35 6.04
CA HIS A 18 -19.65 3.67 7.33
C HIS A 18 -19.88 2.15 7.24
N HIS A 19 -20.87 1.70 6.46
CA HIS A 19 -21.12 0.27 6.27
C HIS A 19 -20.05 -0.41 5.40
N ALA A 20 -19.48 0.31 4.44
CA ALA A 20 -18.39 -0.17 3.60
C ALA A 20 -17.02 -0.11 4.30
N PHE A 21 -16.86 0.73 5.33
CA PHE A 21 -15.57 0.99 5.97
C PHE A 21 -14.95 -0.27 6.56
N LEU A 22 -15.71 -1.02 7.35
CA LEU A 22 -15.20 -2.23 8.00
C LEU A 22 -14.70 -3.27 6.98
N PRO A 23 -15.50 -3.74 5.99
CA PRO A 23 -15.04 -4.70 4.99
C PRO A 23 -13.93 -4.14 4.08
N ALA A 24 -13.97 -2.86 3.71
CA ALA A 24 -12.91 -2.23 2.94
C ALA A 24 -11.57 -2.21 3.70
N LEU A 25 -11.62 -1.90 5.01
CA LEU A 25 -10.45 -1.91 5.87
C LEU A 25 -9.86 -3.32 6.01
N THR A 26 -10.70 -4.36 6.17
CA THR A 26 -10.20 -5.74 6.28
C THR A 26 -9.47 -6.18 5.03
N VAL A 27 -10.01 -5.86 3.85
CA VAL A 27 -9.37 -6.17 2.56
C VAL A 27 -8.08 -5.36 2.39
N ALA A 28 -8.13 -4.06 2.67
CA ALA A 28 -6.97 -3.19 2.57
C ALA A 28 -5.82 -3.62 3.49
N LEU A 29 -6.12 -4.03 4.73
CA LEU A 29 -5.13 -4.53 5.68
C LEU A 29 -4.46 -5.83 5.20
N ALA A 30 -5.23 -6.73 4.59
CA ALA A 30 -4.69 -7.97 4.02
C ALA A 30 -3.69 -7.68 2.89
N GLU A 31 -4.00 -6.72 2.02
CA GLU A 31 -3.12 -6.34 0.92
C GLU A 31 -1.90 -5.53 1.41
N LEU A 32 -2.09 -4.65 2.39
CA LEU A 32 -1.03 -3.92 3.08
C LEU A 32 0.00 -4.84 3.73
N ALA A 33 -0.40 -5.98 4.28
CA ALA A 33 0.53 -6.95 4.84
C ALA A 33 1.54 -7.47 3.80
N MET A 34 1.12 -7.64 2.55
CA MET A 34 2.00 -8.05 1.46
C MET A 34 2.96 -6.93 1.06
N PHE A 35 2.43 -5.71 0.86
CA PHE A 35 3.25 -4.55 0.53
C PHE A 35 4.29 -4.25 1.61
N THR A 36 3.90 -4.27 2.88
CA THR A 36 4.80 -4.04 4.02
C THR A 36 5.89 -5.09 4.14
N ARG A 37 5.60 -6.36 3.83
CA ARG A 37 6.61 -7.43 3.81
C ARG A 37 7.69 -7.17 2.76
N VAL A 38 7.30 -6.77 1.55
CA VAL A 38 8.24 -6.46 0.47
C VAL A 38 9.04 -5.21 0.81
N LEU A 39 8.35 -4.13 1.19
CA LEU A 39 8.98 -2.87 1.59
C LEU A 39 9.97 -3.07 2.74
N ARG A 40 9.65 -3.91 3.73
CA ARG A 40 10.56 -4.23 4.83
C ARG A 40 11.83 -4.92 4.34
N GLY A 41 11.72 -5.81 3.35
CA GLY A 41 12.88 -6.44 2.72
C GLY A 41 13.79 -5.39 2.09
N ASP A 42 13.21 -4.49 1.31
CA ASP A 42 13.97 -3.41 0.65
C ASP A 42 14.59 -2.45 1.66
N LEU A 43 13.84 -2.04 2.68
CA LEU A 43 14.33 -1.16 3.74
C LEU A 43 15.52 -1.78 4.49
N ILE A 44 15.54 -3.09 4.72
CA ILE A 44 16.68 -3.76 5.37
C ILE A 44 17.95 -3.62 4.51
N VAL A 45 17.84 -3.75 3.19
CA VAL A 45 18.95 -3.59 2.26
C VAL A 45 19.37 -2.11 2.20
N THR A 46 18.41 -1.21 2.00
CA THR A 46 18.65 0.23 1.90
C THR A 46 19.29 0.80 3.18
N LEU A 47 18.86 0.35 4.37
CA LEU A 47 19.44 0.78 5.66
C LEU A 47 20.89 0.34 5.88
N ARG A 48 21.40 -0.59 5.06
CA ARG A 48 22.80 -1.05 5.09
C ARG A 48 23.69 -0.33 4.09
N GLU A 49 23.15 0.58 3.29
CA GLU A 49 23.91 1.37 2.34
C GLU A 49 24.85 2.37 3.02
N ASP A 50 25.97 2.67 2.34
CA ASP A 50 27.04 3.48 2.87
C ASP A 50 26.61 4.93 3.17
N TYR A 51 25.68 5.50 2.37
CA TYR A 51 25.16 6.84 2.61
C TYR A 51 24.32 6.92 3.90
N ILE A 52 23.66 5.83 4.29
CA ILE A 52 22.91 5.72 5.55
C ILE A 52 23.86 5.56 6.73
N LEU A 53 24.92 4.76 6.56
CA LEU A 53 25.98 4.64 7.57
C LEU A 53 26.67 5.99 7.80
N ALA A 54 26.97 6.74 6.73
CA ALA A 54 27.51 8.09 6.81
C ALA A 54 26.56 9.08 7.50
N ALA A 55 25.24 9.00 7.24
CA ALA A 55 24.24 9.81 7.91
C ALA A 55 24.13 9.50 9.42
N ARG A 56 24.22 8.21 9.80
CA ARG A 56 24.29 7.81 11.22
C ARG A 56 25.57 8.28 11.90
N ALA A 57 26.72 8.19 11.22
CA ALA A 57 27.99 8.67 11.76
C ALA A 57 27.98 10.19 12.03
N LYS A 58 27.17 10.95 11.28
CA LYS A 58 26.90 12.38 11.52
C LYS A 58 25.95 12.65 12.70
N GLY A 59 25.43 11.63 13.36
CA GLY A 59 24.52 11.77 14.50
C GLY A 59 23.07 12.10 14.13
N MET A 60 22.66 11.87 12.87
CA MET A 60 21.27 12.12 12.47
C MET A 60 20.29 11.17 13.16
N ASN A 61 19.10 11.68 13.48
CA ASN A 61 18.04 10.91 14.12
C ASN A 61 17.63 9.68 13.25
N PRO A 62 17.65 8.45 13.79
CA PRO A 62 17.24 7.25 13.05
C PRO A 62 15.86 7.32 12.41
N LEU A 63 14.91 8.01 13.04
CA LEU A 63 13.56 8.19 12.48
C LEU A 63 13.59 9.06 11.22
N ARG A 64 14.39 10.14 11.23
CA ARG A 64 14.55 11.01 10.06
C ARG A 64 15.20 10.26 8.90
N ILE A 65 16.26 9.49 9.19
CA ILE A 65 16.95 8.66 8.20
C ILE A 65 15.96 7.65 7.58
N LEU A 66 15.13 7.01 8.39
CA LEU A 66 14.13 6.06 7.90
C LEU A 66 13.14 6.74 6.93
N PHE A 67 12.49 7.84 7.35
CA PHE A 67 11.43 8.47 6.56
C PHE A 67 11.93 9.28 5.36
N THR A 68 13.11 9.90 5.46
CA THR A 68 13.63 10.80 4.41
C THR A 68 14.64 10.10 3.50
N ASP A 69 15.56 9.32 4.06
CA ASP A 69 16.72 8.78 3.33
C ASP A 69 16.50 7.34 2.87
N ALA A 70 15.83 6.49 3.66
CA ALA A 70 15.60 5.09 3.32
C ALA A 70 14.26 4.82 2.62
N LEU A 71 13.18 5.50 3.01
CA LEU A 71 11.84 5.23 2.49
C LEU A 71 11.71 5.59 1.00
N ARG A 72 12.38 6.67 0.57
CA ARG A 72 12.28 7.16 -0.81
C ARG A 72 12.90 6.18 -1.82
N PRO A 73 14.13 5.65 -1.62
CA PRO A 73 14.66 4.61 -2.49
C PRO A 73 13.86 3.30 -2.44
N SER A 74 13.48 2.82 -1.25
CA SER A 74 12.74 1.57 -1.11
C SER A 74 11.31 1.63 -1.67
N SER A 75 10.75 2.83 -1.86
CA SER A 75 9.44 3.00 -2.51
C SER A 75 9.43 2.62 -3.99
N PHE A 76 10.59 2.55 -4.66
CA PHE A 76 10.65 2.17 -6.06
C PHE A 76 10.14 0.75 -6.31
N SER A 77 10.49 -0.19 -5.43
CA SER A 77 9.96 -1.57 -5.48
C SER A 77 8.45 -1.62 -5.31
N LEU A 78 7.86 -0.75 -4.48
CA LEU A 78 6.41 -0.64 -4.37
C LEU A 78 5.80 -0.18 -5.70
N VAL A 79 6.41 0.78 -6.40
CA VAL A 79 5.93 1.22 -7.73
C VAL A 79 5.96 0.07 -8.73
N THR A 80 7.03 -0.74 -8.74
CA THR A 80 7.11 -1.94 -9.59
C THR A 80 6.01 -2.94 -9.26
N LEU A 81 5.78 -3.20 -7.97
CA LEU A 81 4.76 -4.14 -7.52
C LEU A 81 3.34 -3.66 -7.84
N LEU A 82 3.09 -2.35 -7.74
CA LEU A 82 1.84 -1.73 -8.18
C LEU A 82 1.62 -1.94 -9.68
N GLY A 83 2.65 -1.72 -10.51
CA GLY A 83 2.57 -1.99 -11.95
C GLY A 83 2.23 -3.44 -12.28
N LEU A 84 2.87 -4.39 -11.58
CA LEU A 84 2.56 -5.82 -11.67
C LEU A 84 1.13 -6.14 -11.24
N SER A 85 0.65 -5.53 -10.14
CA SER A 85 -0.71 -5.76 -9.65
C SER A 85 -1.76 -5.23 -10.63
N LEU A 86 -1.51 -4.06 -11.24
CA LEU A 86 -2.35 -3.50 -12.30
C LEU A 86 -2.36 -4.39 -13.55
N GLY A 87 -1.20 -4.86 -14.01
CA GLY A 87 -1.11 -5.79 -15.15
C GLY A 87 -1.86 -7.10 -14.89
N ARG A 88 -1.74 -7.64 -13.67
CA ARG A 88 -2.47 -8.85 -13.25
C ARG A 88 -3.97 -8.62 -13.22
N LEU A 89 -4.44 -7.46 -12.76
CA LEU A 89 -5.86 -7.12 -12.77
C LEU A 89 -6.39 -7.08 -14.20
N ILE A 90 -5.72 -6.35 -15.11
CA ILE A 90 -6.13 -6.28 -16.52
C ILE A 90 -6.16 -7.68 -17.14
N GLY A 91 -5.11 -8.48 -16.93
CA GLY A 91 -5.06 -9.86 -17.44
C GLY A 91 -6.17 -10.74 -16.86
N ALA A 92 -6.47 -10.62 -15.57
CA ALA A 92 -7.55 -11.37 -14.93
C ALA A 92 -8.92 -10.99 -15.49
N THR A 93 -9.18 -9.71 -15.77
CA THR A 93 -10.46 -9.29 -16.37
C THR A 93 -10.64 -9.88 -17.77
N VAL A 94 -9.60 -9.85 -18.61
CA VAL A 94 -9.66 -10.43 -19.97
C VAL A 94 -9.92 -11.92 -19.92
N VAL A 95 -9.24 -12.66 -19.04
CA VAL A 95 -9.45 -14.10 -18.88
C VAL A 95 -10.88 -14.40 -18.42
N VAL A 96 -11.45 -13.57 -17.53
CA VAL A 96 -12.83 -13.73 -17.05
C VAL A 96 -13.86 -13.40 -18.13
N GLU A 97 -13.58 -12.45 -19.04
CA GLU A 97 -14.50 -12.12 -20.14
C GLU A 97 -14.52 -13.17 -21.27
N TYR A 98 -13.43 -13.91 -21.47
CA TYR A 98 -13.33 -14.94 -22.50
C TYR A 98 -13.86 -16.33 -22.07
N LEU A 99 -14.17 -16.50 -20.78
CA LEU A 99 -14.67 -17.74 -20.17
C LEU A 99 -16.20 -17.69 -20.01
#